data_AF-X1GJ78-F1
#
_entry.id   AF-X1GJ78-F1
#
_cell.length_a   1.000
_cell.length_b   1.000
_cell.length_c   1.000
_cell.angle_alpha   90.00
_cell.angle_beta   90.00
_cell.angle_gamma   90.00
#
_symmetry.space_group_name_H-M   'P 1'
#
loop_
_entity.id
_entity.type
_entity.pdbx_description
1 polymer ?
#
loop_
_entity_poly.entity_id
_entity_poly.type
_entity_poly.pdbx_seq_one_letter_code
_entity_poly.pdbx_strand_id
1 'polypeptide(L)'
;MNSGLYETLVGGVLLIPHEEVDVEPNCSGKVYKIIKPELILFVSYPYEWCFSQLKDAALTTLDIQRRSLDFGMSLKDCSAYNIQSMKGRPVLIDTLSFERYRDGQPWVAYRQFCQHFLAPLVLMSYRDIRLNQLLKIYLDGIPLDLTSTLLTVRTRFVFSLLSHIHLHAKSQKYFADKTVDRTAHKMTRRSLLGLIDSLESAVRRLKWDAKGTEWANYYRDSSYSPGALEHKRQLVSQFLDTVHPRTVWDLGANVGMFSRVASKRGICTVSFDIDPAAVEKNYIECVKRGETNILPLVFDLTNPSPSIGWENKERMSIFERGPA
;
A
#
# COMPACT_ATOMS: atom_id res chain seq x y z
N MET A 1 -5.64 16.63 -19.58
CA MET A 1 -4.87 17.00 -18.37
C MET A 1 -5.08 18.47 -17.97
N ASN A 2 -6.15 19.15 -18.41
CA ASN A 2 -6.20 20.62 -18.33
C ASN A 2 -6.57 21.20 -16.95
N SER A 3 -6.90 20.36 -15.95
CA SER A 3 -7.27 20.85 -14.63
C SER A 3 -6.07 21.28 -13.78
N GLY A 4 -4.84 20.89 -14.11
CA GLY A 4 -3.66 21.10 -13.25
C GLY A 4 -3.46 20.02 -12.18
N LEU A 5 -4.41 19.09 -12.04
CA LEU A 5 -4.34 18.00 -11.06
C LEU A 5 -3.18 17.05 -11.35
N TYR A 6 -2.97 16.72 -12.63
CA TYR A 6 -1.95 15.76 -13.05
C TYR A 6 -0.56 16.26 -12.65
N GLU A 7 -0.25 17.51 -13.00
CA GLU A 7 1.01 18.18 -12.70
C GLU A 7 1.22 18.28 -11.18
N THR A 8 0.16 18.56 -10.43
CA THR A 8 0.21 18.65 -8.96
C THR A 8 0.50 17.30 -8.30
N LEU A 9 -0.14 16.22 -8.75
CA LEU A 9 0.05 14.89 -8.17
C LEU A 9 1.40 14.28 -8.58
N VAL A 10 1.80 14.43 -9.85
CA VAL A 10 3.11 13.96 -10.31
C VAL A 10 4.24 14.75 -9.66
N GLY A 11 4.14 16.08 -9.59
CA GLY A 11 5.12 16.93 -8.90
C GLY A 11 5.22 16.61 -7.39
N GLY A 12 4.15 16.12 -6.78
CA GLY A 12 4.12 15.62 -5.40
C GLY A 12 4.61 14.18 -5.22
N VAL A 13 4.93 13.46 -6.30
CA VAL A 13 5.25 12.01 -6.30
C VAL A 13 4.08 11.17 -5.73
N LEU A 14 2.85 11.57 -6.05
CA LEU A 14 1.62 10.92 -5.58
C LEU A 14 0.93 10.11 -6.68
N LEU A 15 1.17 10.45 -7.95
CA LEU A 15 0.66 9.74 -9.13
C LEU A 15 1.83 9.35 -10.02
N ILE A 16 1.75 8.18 -10.63
CA ILE A 16 2.77 7.72 -11.58
C ILE A 16 2.83 8.67 -12.79
N PRO A 17 4.02 9.17 -13.17
CA PRO A 17 4.15 9.97 -14.37
C PRO A 17 3.77 9.14 -15.59
N HIS A 18 3.16 9.80 -16.57
CA HIS A 18 2.88 9.24 -17.88
C HIS A 18 2.95 10.31 -18.96
N GLU A 19 3.31 9.89 -20.17
CA GLU A 19 3.24 10.73 -21.36
C GLU A 19 2.01 10.36 -22.19
N GLU A 20 1.38 11.36 -22.82
CA GLU A 20 0.40 11.09 -23.87
C GLU A 20 1.16 10.68 -25.13
N VAL A 21 0.74 9.57 -25.75
CA VAL A 21 1.39 9.03 -26.96
C VAL A 21 0.40 8.92 -28.09
N ASP A 22 0.87 9.18 -29.31
CA ASP A 22 0.09 9.01 -30.53
C ASP A 22 0.48 7.67 -31.17
N VAL A 23 -0.25 6.62 -30.82
CA VAL A 23 -0.07 5.26 -31.34
C VAL A 23 -1.41 4.74 -31.82
N GLU A 24 -1.40 3.87 -32.83
CA GLU A 24 -2.65 3.27 -33.30
C GLU A 24 -3.31 2.44 -32.19
N PRO A 25 -4.58 2.71 -31.84
CA PRO A 25 -5.27 1.94 -30.82
C PRO A 25 -5.45 0.50 -31.29
N ASN A 26 -5.04 -0.46 -30.47
CA ASN A 26 -5.25 -1.88 -30.75
C ASN A 26 -6.68 -2.35 -30.41
N CYS A 27 -7.66 -1.46 -30.47
CA CYS A 27 -9.06 -1.76 -30.16
C CYS A 27 -10.02 -1.03 -31.10
N SER A 28 -11.14 -1.67 -31.41
CA SER A 28 -12.17 -1.15 -32.32
C SER A 28 -13.12 -0.12 -31.67
N GLY A 29 -12.75 0.41 -30.50
CA GLY A 29 -13.60 1.25 -29.66
C GLY A 29 -13.30 2.75 -29.77
N LYS A 30 -14.14 3.58 -29.13
CA LYS A 30 -13.87 5.01 -28.99
C LYS A 30 -12.67 5.20 -28.04
N VAL A 31 -11.56 5.68 -28.59
CA VAL A 31 -10.36 6.02 -27.83
C VAL A 31 -10.32 7.52 -27.64
N TYR A 32 -10.30 7.97 -26.38
CA TYR A 32 -10.14 9.40 -26.07
C TYR A 32 -8.67 9.82 -26.14
N LYS A 33 -7.79 9.07 -25.46
CA LYS A 33 -6.33 9.26 -25.45
C LYS A 33 -5.61 7.96 -25.11
N ILE A 34 -4.35 7.87 -25.50
CA ILE A 34 -3.43 6.80 -25.09
C ILE A 34 -2.32 7.41 -24.23
N ILE A 35 -2.04 6.76 -23.11
CA ILE A 35 -0.99 7.17 -22.18
C ILE A 35 0.04 6.06 -22.04
N LYS A 36 1.28 6.44 -21.81
CA LYS A 36 2.40 5.54 -21.52
C LYS A 36 2.97 5.90 -20.15
N PRO A 37 2.56 5.18 -19.09
CA PRO A 37 3.10 5.37 -17.74
C PRO A 37 4.57 4.95 -17.64
N GLU A 38 5.30 5.59 -16.72
CA GLU A 38 6.55 5.04 -16.22
C GLU A 38 6.30 3.65 -15.63
N LEU A 39 7.25 2.73 -15.78
CA LEU A 39 7.11 1.37 -15.26
C LEU A 39 7.63 1.29 -13.83
N ILE A 40 6.81 0.70 -12.95
CA ILE A 40 7.25 0.31 -11.61
C ILE A 40 8.16 -0.91 -11.73
N LEU A 41 9.35 -0.85 -11.10
CA LEU A 41 10.36 -1.90 -11.20
C LEU A 41 9.94 -3.23 -10.58
N PHE A 42 9.08 -3.19 -9.55
CA PHE A 42 8.55 -4.39 -8.92
C PHE A 42 7.13 -4.13 -8.38
N VAL A 43 6.17 -4.94 -8.85
CA VAL A 43 4.78 -4.88 -8.37
C VAL A 43 4.68 -5.65 -7.06
N SER A 44 4.28 -4.96 -5.98
CA SER A 44 4.02 -5.58 -4.69
C SER A 44 2.53 -5.52 -4.36
N TYR A 45 2.08 -6.41 -3.47
CA TYR A 45 0.68 -6.45 -3.08
C TYR A 45 0.46 -6.06 -1.63
N PRO A 46 -0.72 -5.49 -1.27
CA PRO A 46 -1.03 -5.05 0.09
C PRO A 46 -0.81 -6.09 1.18
N TYR A 47 -1.06 -7.36 0.90
CA TYR A 47 -0.84 -8.46 1.84
C TYR A 47 0.65 -8.81 2.06
N GLU A 48 1.56 -8.26 1.27
CA GLU A 48 3.02 -8.38 1.41
C GLU A 48 3.61 -7.18 2.15
N TRP A 49 2.82 -6.13 2.39
CA TRP A 49 3.30 -4.92 3.03
C TRP A 49 3.35 -5.07 4.55
N CYS A 50 4.36 -4.46 5.16
CA CYS A 50 4.40 -4.27 6.60
C CYS A 50 3.40 -3.20 7.05
N PHE A 51 3.25 -3.02 8.36
CA PHE A 51 2.29 -2.08 8.93
C PHE A 51 2.50 -0.65 8.43
N SER A 52 3.74 -0.16 8.50
CA SER A 52 4.04 1.22 8.11
C SER A 52 3.92 1.45 6.61
N GLN A 53 4.20 0.46 5.75
CA GLN A 53 3.95 0.56 4.31
C GLN A 53 2.47 0.76 4.00
N LEU A 54 1.60 -0.08 4.57
CA LEU A 54 0.15 0.05 4.37
C LEU A 54 -0.38 1.38 4.94
N LYS A 55 0.19 1.84 6.06
CA LYS A 55 -0.15 3.13 6.67
C LYS A 55 0.24 4.30 5.77
N ASP A 56 1.43 4.29 5.19
CA ASP A 56 1.89 5.35 4.30
C ASP A 56 1.09 5.35 2.99
N ALA A 57 0.74 4.18 2.46
CA ALA A 57 -0.18 4.05 1.33
C ALA A 57 -1.56 4.65 1.64
N ALA A 58 -2.12 4.39 2.82
CA ALA A 58 -3.39 4.96 3.26
C ALA A 58 -3.35 6.49 3.34
N LEU A 59 -2.28 7.04 3.94
CA LEU A 59 -2.11 8.49 4.07
C LEU A 59 -1.91 9.17 2.71
N THR A 60 -1.19 8.51 1.79
CA THR A 60 -1.00 8.98 0.42
C THR A 60 -2.31 9.04 -0.35
N THR A 61 -3.14 7.99 -0.24
CA THR A 61 -4.48 7.99 -0.84
C THR A 61 -5.36 9.13 -0.33
N LEU A 62 -5.29 9.45 0.97
CA LEU A 62 -6.02 10.59 1.54
C LEU A 62 -5.46 11.95 1.07
N ASP A 63 -4.14 12.09 0.92
CA ASP A 63 -3.52 13.30 0.37
C ASP A 63 -3.92 13.50 -1.10
N ILE A 64 -3.92 12.44 -1.91
CA ILE A 64 -4.41 12.47 -3.30
C ILE A 64 -5.86 12.92 -3.35
N GLN A 65 -6.74 12.33 -2.52
CA GLN A 65 -8.14 12.74 -2.46
C GLN A 65 -8.28 14.21 -2.09
N ARG A 66 -7.56 14.66 -1.06
CA ARG A 66 -7.61 16.05 -0.59
C ARG A 66 -7.21 17.02 -1.69
N ARG A 67 -6.06 16.80 -2.34
CA ARG A 67 -5.57 17.64 -3.44
C ARG A 67 -6.50 17.61 -4.64
N SER A 68 -7.09 16.46 -4.94
CA SER A 68 -8.05 16.32 -6.04
C SER A 68 -9.25 17.26 -5.91
N LEU A 69 -9.73 17.47 -4.68
CA LEU A 69 -10.86 18.37 -4.40
C LEU A 69 -10.53 19.85 -4.63
N ASP A 70 -9.26 20.24 -4.64
CA ASP A 70 -8.84 21.61 -4.98
C ASP A 70 -8.91 21.86 -6.50
N PHE A 71 -8.91 20.79 -7.29
CA PHE A 71 -9.04 20.83 -8.76
C PHE A 71 -10.42 20.37 -9.26
N GLY A 72 -11.43 20.31 -8.39
CA GLY A 72 -12.79 19.91 -8.75
C GLY A 72 -12.91 18.44 -9.16
N MET A 73 -12.01 17.58 -8.65
CA MET A 73 -11.95 16.15 -8.93
C MET A 73 -12.06 15.34 -7.64
N SER A 74 -12.36 14.05 -7.74
CA SER A 74 -12.39 13.11 -6.61
C SER A 74 -11.87 11.75 -7.07
N LEU A 75 -11.21 11.03 -6.17
CA LEU A 75 -10.98 9.60 -6.31
C LEU A 75 -12.31 8.86 -6.20
N LYS A 76 -12.59 7.99 -7.18
CA LYS A 76 -13.72 7.05 -7.17
C LYS A 76 -13.30 5.62 -6.85
N ASP A 77 -12.01 5.31 -6.98
CA ASP A 77 -11.40 4.02 -6.63
C ASP A 77 -10.21 4.26 -5.68
N CYS A 78 -10.28 3.61 -4.52
CA CYS A 78 -9.30 3.64 -3.44
C CYS A 78 -8.79 2.23 -3.12
N SER A 79 -8.73 1.34 -4.11
CA SER A 79 -8.11 0.03 -3.95
C SER A 79 -6.65 0.17 -3.54
N ALA A 80 -6.25 -0.49 -2.45
CA ALA A 80 -4.85 -0.57 -2.05
C ALA A 80 -3.96 -1.20 -3.14
N TYR A 81 -4.52 -2.00 -4.05
CA TYR A 81 -3.78 -2.59 -5.17
C TYR A 81 -3.36 -1.55 -6.22
N ASN A 82 -3.97 -0.35 -6.22
CA ASN A 82 -3.60 0.76 -7.10
C ASN A 82 -2.45 1.60 -6.53
N ILE A 83 -1.93 1.28 -5.33
CA ILE A 83 -0.75 1.92 -4.78
C ILE A 83 0.46 1.00 -4.97
N GLN A 84 1.59 1.57 -5.38
CA GLN A 84 2.88 0.87 -5.49
C GLN A 84 3.99 1.68 -4.84
N SER A 85 5.13 1.05 -4.57
CA SER A 85 6.34 1.76 -4.11
C SER A 85 7.19 2.20 -5.30
N MET A 86 7.47 3.49 -5.40
CA MET A 86 8.39 4.07 -6.36
C MET A 86 9.42 4.91 -5.63
N LYS A 87 10.69 4.56 -5.75
CA LYS A 87 11.81 5.25 -5.09
C LYS A 87 11.60 5.41 -3.57
N GLY A 88 11.10 4.36 -2.92
CA GLY A 88 10.83 4.33 -1.49
C GLY A 88 9.58 5.10 -1.04
N ARG A 89 8.70 5.51 -1.97
CA ARG A 89 7.47 6.24 -1.66
C ARG A 89 6.23 5.55 -2.25
N PRO A 90 5.10 5.53 -1.54
CA PRO A 90 3.81 5.11 -2.09
C PRO A 90 3.35 6.07 -3.20
N VAL A 91 2.87 5.53 -4.31
CA VAL A 91 2.38 6.26 -5.48
C VAL A 91 1.15 5.55 -6.06
N LEU A 92 0.14 6.31 -6.47
CA LEU A 92 -1.00 5.79 -7.22
C LEU A 92 -0.59 5.48 -8.66
N ILE A 93 -0.90 4.27 -9.13
CA ILE A 93 -0.59 3.83 -10.49
C ILE A 93 -1.80 3.87 -11.43
N ASP A 94 -3.01 3.96 -10.89
CA ASP A 94 -4.23 4.03 -11.70
C ASP A 94 -4.65 5.48 -11.98
N THR A 95 -4.38 5.93 -13.20
CA THR A 95 -4.78 7.27 -13.68
C THR A 95 -6.29 7.38 -13.90
N LEU A 96 -7.02 6.26 -14.07
CA LEU A 96 -8.46 6.26 -14.36
C LEU A 96 -9.32 6.25 -13.09
N SER A 97 -8.68 6.27 -11.91
CA SER A 97 -9.31 6.35 -10.58
C SER A 97 -9.95 7.72 -10.26
N PHE A 98 -9.86 8.71 -11.14
CA PHE A 98 -10.42 10.05 -10.90
C PHE A 98 -11.74 10.30 -11.65
N GLU A 99 -12.60 11.12 -11.05
CA GLU A 99 -13.80 11.67 -11.68
C GLU A 99 -14.02 13.13 -11.29
N ARG A 100 -14.91 13.82 -12.01
CA ARG A 100 -15.31 15.18 -11.64
C ARG A 100 -16.08 15.14 -10.33
N TYR A 101 -15.64 15.95 -9.37
CA TYR A 101 -16.39 16.14 -8.13
C TYR A 101 -17.72 16.83 -8.41
N ARG A 102 -18.78 16.38 -7.74
CA ARG A 102 -20.12 16.98 -7.81
C ARG A 102 -20.49 17.48 -6.42
N ASP A 103 -20.72 18.78 -6.32
CA ASP A 103 -21.09 19.41 -5.04
C ASP A 103 -22.31 18.73 -4.42
N GLY A 104 -22.23 18.50 -3.10
CA GLY A 104 -23.29 17.84 -2.35
C GLY A 104 -23.25 16.31 -2.39
N GLN A 105 -22.41 15.68 -3.21
CA GLN A 105 -22.27 14.23 -3.23
C GLN A 105 -21.27 13.74 -2.17
N PRO A 106 -21.54 12.59 -1.52
CA PRO A 106 -20.59 11.96 -0.63
C PRO A 106 -19.40 11.39 -1.39
N TRP A 107 -18.30 11.10 -0.68
CA TRP A 107 -17.17 10.42 -1.29
C TRP A 107 -17.49 8.98 -1.63
N VAL A 108 -17.58 8.67 -2.93
CA VAL A 108 -17.95 7.35 -3.45
C VAL A 108 -17.00 6.26 -2.95
N ALA A 109 -15.71 6.55 -2.88
CA ALA A 109 -14.68 5.59 -2.49
C ALA A 109 -14.51 5.46 -0.95
N TYR A 110 -15.33 6.13 -0.13
CA TYR A 110 -15.21 6.10 1.33
C TYR A 110 -15.26 4.67 1.91
N ARG A 111 -16.21 3.87 1.45
CA ARG A 111 -16.34 2.46 1.85
C ARG A 111 -15.08 1.68 1.48
N GLN A 112 -14.62 1.83 0.24
CA GLN A 112 -13.47 1.11 -0.27
C GLN A 112 -12.20 1.48 0.50
N PHE A 113 -12.00 2.78 0.79
CA PHE A 113 -10.91 3.23 1.65
C PHE A 113 -10.93 2.56 3.02
N CYS A 114 -12.10 2.48 3.66
CA CYS A 114 -12.23 1.80 4.94
C CYS A 114 -11.88 0.30 4.84
N GLN A 115 -12.29 -0.39 3.77
CA GLN A 115 -12.04 -1.84 3.61
C GLN A 115 -10.60 -2.16 3.22
N HIS A 116 -9.96 -1.34 2.40
CA HIS A 116 -8.62 -1.58 1.87
C HIS A 116 -7.50 -1.06 2.77
N PHE A 117 -7.75 -0.01 3.56
CA PHE A 117 -6.71 0.62 4.39
C PHE A 117 -7.06 0.60 5.88
N LEU A 118 -8.18 1.20 6.27
CA LEU A 118 -8.47 1.38 7.70
C LEU A 118 -8.69 0.04 8.41
N ALA A 119 -9.52 -0.85 7.85
CA ALA A 119 -9.81 -2.17 8.40
C ALA A 119 -8.55 -3.01 8.64
N PRO A 120 -7.68 -3.27 7.64
CA PRO A 120 -6.45 -4.03 7.87
C PRO A 120 -5.52 -3.36 8.88
N LEU A 121 -5.32 -2.03 8.81
CA LEU A 121 -4.48 -1.32 9.78
C LEU A 121 -4.99 -1.45 11.23
N VAL A 122 -6.30 -1.35 11.43
CA VAL A 122 -6.90 -1.48 12.77
C VAL A 122 -6.79 -2.92 13.26
N LEU A 123 -6.97 -3.93 12.41
CA LEU A 123 -6.78 -5.33 12.76
C LEU A 123 -5.32 -5.62 13.14
N MET A 124 -4.36 -5.11 12.38
CA MET A 124 -2.92 -5.23 12.68
C MET A 124 -2.55 -4.56 14.01
N SER A 125 -3.10 -3.36 14.27
CA SER A 125 -2.78 -2.56 15.46
C SER A 125 -3.45 -3.08 16.74
N TYR A 126 -4.70 -3.56 16.67
CA TYR A 126 -5.48 -3.94 17.85
C TYR A 126 -5.59 -5.45 18.09
N ARG A 127 -5.25 -6.31 17.11
CA ARG A 127 -5.41 -7.76 17.21
C ARG A 127 -4.12 -8.51 16.91
N ASP A 128 -3.71 -8.59 15.64
CA ASP A 128 -2.54 -9.36 15.22
C ASP A 128 -2.07 -8.89 13.84
N ILE A 129 -0.74 -8.72 13.68
CA ILE A 129 -0.10 -8.25 12.44
C ILE A 129 -0.42 -9.15 11.23
N ARG A 130 -0.61 -10.45 11.45
CA ARG A 130 -0.86 -11.45 10.41
C ARG A 130 -2.23 -11.31 9.77
N LEU A 131 -3.16 -10.57 10.38
CA LEU A 131 -4.49 -10.33 9.80
C LEU A 131 -4.43 -9.50 8.50
N ASN A 132 -3.28 -8.88 8.16
CA ASN A 132 -3.07 -8.31 6.85
C ASN A 132 -3.19 -9.35 5.71
N GLN A 133 -2.91 -10.63 5.98
CA GLN A 133 -3.06 -11.72 4.99
C GLN A 133 -4.49 -11.90 4.51
N LEU A 134 -5.51 -11.38 5.22
CA LEU A 134 -6.90 -11.39 4.76
C LEU A 134 -7.08 -10.66 3.42
N LEU A 135 -6.18 -9.74 3.05
CA LEU A 135 -6.21 -9.08 1.74
C LEU A 135 -5.88 -10.03 0.58
N LYS A 136 -5.28 -11.21 0.82
CA LYS A 136 -5.17 -12.28 -0.20
C LYS A 136 -6.55 -12.88 -0.55
N ILE A 137 -7.46 -12.91 0.41
CA ILE A 137 -8.79 -13.52 0.28
C ILE A 137 -9.81 -12.48 -0.18
N TYR A 138 -9.80 -11.31 0.47
CA TYR A 138 -10.72 -10.21 0.19
C TYR A 138 -10.03 -9.17 -0.72
N LEU A 139 -10.02 -9.45 -2.02
CA LEU A 139 -9.42 -8.57 -3.03
C LEU A 139 -10.05 -7.18 -3.08
N ASP A 140 -11.37 -7.08 -2.80
CA ASP A 140 -12.13 -5.83 -2.67
C ASP A 140 -12.11 -5.25 -1.23
N GLY A 141 -11.06 -5.60 -0.49
CA GLY A 141 -10.84 -5.13 0.88
C GLY A 141 -11.63 -5.91 1.94
N ILE A 142 -11.12 -5.88 3.17
CA ILE A 142 -11.68 -6.66 4.28
C ILE A 142 -13.08 -6.11 4.63
N PRO A 143 -14.14 -6.94 4.64
CA PRO A 143 -15.49 -6.49 4.99
C PRO A 143 -15.54 -5.82 6.36
N LEU A 144 -16.28 -4.71 6.46
CA LEU A 144 -16.33 -3.92 7.69
C LEU A 144 -17.09 -4.61 8.82
N ASP A 145 -18.06 -5.47 8.50
CA ASP A 145 -18.79 -6.29 9.47
C ASP A 145 -17.89 -7.39 10.06
N LEU A 146 -17.10 -8.06 9.22
CA LEU A 146 -16.07 -9.00 9.66
C LEU A 146 -15.04 -8.28 10.55
N THR A 147 -14.53 -7.14 10.09
CA THR A 147 -13.60 -6.30 10.83
C THR A 147 -14.19 -5.92 12.20
N SER A 148 -15.40 -5.39 12.22
CA SER A 148 -16.10 -5.01 13.46
C SER A 148 -16.28 -6.17 14.44
N THR A 149 -16.44 -7.40 13.93
CA THR A 149 -16.60 -8.62 14.73
C THR A 149 -15.26 -9.11 15.30
N LEU A 150 -14.17 -8.99 14.53
CA LEU A 150 -12.83 -9.39 14.96
C LEU A 150 -12.22 -8.43 15.99
N LEU A 151 -12.67 -7.17 16.00
CA LEU A 151 -12.18 -6.13 16.92
C LEU A 151 -12.74 -6.29 18.34
N THR A 152 -11.94 -5.85 19.32
CA THR A 152 -12.36 -5.87 20.72
C THR A 152 -13.39 -4.80 21.02
N VAL A 153 -14.21 -4.98 22.06
CA VAL A 153 -15.23 -3.99 22.48
C VAL A 153 -14.61 -2.61 22.77
N ARG A 154 -13.33 -2.55 23.13
CA ARG A 154 -12.60 -1.30 23.40
C ARG A 154 -12.56 -0.36 22.19
N THR A 155 -12.52 -0.88 20.96
CA THR A 155 -12.49 -0.04 19.74
C THR A 155 -13.80 0.73 19.53
N ARG A 156 -14.90 0.30 20.16
CA ARG A 156 -16.18 1.04 20.12
C ARG A 156 -16.15 2.35 20.91
N PHE A 157 -15.19 2.52 21.82
CA PHE A 157 -14.99 3.76 22.58
C PHE A 157 -14.00 4.72 21.90
N VAL A 158 -13.35 4.28 20.82
CA VAL A 158 -12.52 5.15 19.97
C VAL A 158 -13.42 5.74 18.90
N PHE A 159 -13.79 7.02 19.03
CA PHE A 159 -14.80 7.67 18.19
C PHE A 159 -14.58 7.45 16.68
N SER A 160 -13.34 7.59 16.19
CA SER A 160 -13.04 7.36 14.78
C SER A 160 -13.31 5.92 14.33
N LEU A 161 -12.98 4.92 15.15
CA LEU A 161 -13.24 3.51 14.84
C LEU A 161 -14.72 3.15 15.00
N LEU A 162 -15.38 3.75 15.99
CA LEU A 162 -16.83 3.67 16.14
C LEU A 162 -17.53 4.15 14.87
N SER A 163 -17.18 5.33 14.36
CA SER A 163 -17.79 5.90 13.16
C SER A 163 -17.44 5.14 11.88
N HIS A 164 -16.14 4.92 11.62
CA HIS A 164 -15.67 4.45 10.32
C HIS A 164 -15.70 2.93 10.13
N ILE A 165 -15.73 2.16 11.23
CA ILE A 165 -15.80 0.70 11.22
C ILE A 165 -17.15 0.21 11.74
N HIS A 166 -17.46 0.44 13.02
CA HIS A 166 -18.60 -0.23 13.67
C HIS A 166 -19.96 0.28 13.19
N LEU A 167 -20.19 1.60 13.22
CA LEU A 167 -21.43 2.22 12.75
C LEU A 167 -21.56 2.08 11.23
N HIS A 168 -20.45 2.21 10.51
CA HIS A 168 -20.42 2.00 9.07
C HIS A 168 -20.83 0.58 8.69
N ALA A 169 -20.27 -0.45 9.34
CA ALA A 169 -20.67 -1.84 9.13
C ALA A 169 -22.16 -2.07 9.42
N LYS A 170 -22.66 -1.51 10.53
CA LYS A 170 -24.08 -1.60 10.89
C LYS A 170 -24.98 -0.94 9.83
N SER A 171 -24.57 0.23 9.33
CA SER A 171 -25.28 0.95 8.27
C SER A 171 -25.30 0.16 6.96
N GLN A 172 -24.16 -0.40 6.55
CA GLN A 172 -24.07 -1.25 5.36
C GLN A 172 -25.02 -2.44 5.44
N LYS A 173 -25.02 -3.16 6.57
CA LYS A 173 -25.93 -4.30 6.78
C LYS A 173 -27.40 -3.88 6.78
N TYR A 174 -27.72 -2.72 7.33
CA TYR A 174 -29.09 -2.21 7.38
C TYR A 174 -29.65 -1.79 6.00
N PHE A 175 -28.77 -1.31 5.11
CA PHE A 175 -29.15 -0.80 3.78
C PHE A 175 -28.82 -1.76 2.62
N ALA A 176 -28.23 -2.93 2.88
CA ALA A 176 -27.84 -3.89 1.84
C ALA A 176 -29.00 -4.26 0.89
N ASP A 177 -30.20 -4.46 1.44
CA ASP A 177 -31.40 -4.87 0.69
C ASP A 177 -32.40 -3.72 0.45
N LYS A 178 -31.98 -2.47 0.68
CA LYS A 178 -32.89 -1.30 0.62
C LYS A 178 -32.49 -0.35 -0.51
N THR A 179 -33.49 0.09 -1.26
CA THR A 179 -33.35 1.23 -2.18
C THR A 179 -33.28 2.52 -1.35
N VAL A 180 -32.07 3.05 -1.18
CA VAL A 180 -31.86 4.32 -0.48
C VAL A 180 -32.01 5.47 -1.47
N ASP A 181 -32.86 6.43 -1.14
CA ASP A 181 -32.97 7.67 -1.89
C ASP A 181 -31.69 8.50 -1.71
N ARG A 182 -30.88 8.56 -2.78
CA ARG A 182 -29.61 9.29 -2.83
C ARG A 182 -29.79 10.81 -2.79
N THR A 183 -31.02 11.33 -2.94
CA THR A 183 -31.28 12.77 -3.02
C THR A 183 -31.42 13.44 -1.65
N ALA A 184 -31.63 12.66 -0.57
CA ALA A 184 -32.05 13.21 0.71
C ALA A 184 -30.93 13.86 1.54
N HIS A 185 -29.65 13.50 1.37
CA HIS A 185 -28.56 13.99 2.21
C HIS A 185 -27.40 14.55 1.39
N LYS A 186 -27.24 15.87 1.44
CA LYS A 186 -26.14 16.59 0.77
C LYS A 186 -24.91 16.64 1.68
N MET A 187 -23.77 16.18 1.19
CA MET A 187 -22.48 16.34 1.86
C MET A 187 -21.78 17.60 1.33
N THR A 188 -21.70 18.64 2.16
CA THR A 188 -20.96 19.85 1.77
C THR A 188 -19.47 19.54 1.59
N ARG A 189 -18.76 20.34 0.78
CA ARG A 189 -17.29 20.24 0.64
C ARG A 189 -16.58 20.29 2.00
N ARG A 190 -17.06 21.14 2.92
CA ARG A 190 -16.52 21.23 4.29
C ARG A 190 -16.72 19.92 5.08
N SER A 191 -17.90 19.32 4.98
CA SER A 191 -18.17 18.01 5.60
C SER A 191 -17.28 16.92 5.01
N LEU A 192 -17.05 16.95 3.69
CA LEU A 192 -16.16 16.02 3.01
C LEU A 192 -14.71 16.16 3.46
N LEU A 193 -14.19 17.37 3.56
CA LEU A 193 -12.87 17.62 4.12
C LEU A 193 -12.78 17.14 5.58
N GLY A 194 -13.82 17.37 6.39
CA GLY A 194 -13.89 16.86 7.76
C GLY A 194 -13.88 15.32 7.86
N LEU A 195 -14.51 14.62 6.90
CA LEU A 195 -14.41 13.17 6.79
C LEU A 195 -12.97 12.72 6.51
N ILE A 196 -12.30 13.39 5.56
CA ILE A 196 -10.90 13.10 5.19
C ILE A 196 -9.98 13.37 6.40
N ASP A 197 -10.16 14.49 7.10
CA ASP A 197 -9.40 14.83 8.32
C ASP A 197 -9.59 13.79 9.44
N SER A 198 -10.82 13.29 9.61
CA SER A 198 -11.14 12.24 10.59
C SER A 198 -10.44 10.93 10.25
N LEU A 199 -10.47 10.51 8.98
CA LEU A 199 -9.79 9.31 8.50
C LEU A 199 -8.27 9.44 8.62
N GLU A 200 -7.71 10.57 8.20
CA GLU A 200 -6.27 10.85 8.30
C GLU A 200 -5.83 10.80 9.77
N SER A 201 -6.58 11.46 10.66
CA SER A 201 -6.33 11.43 12.10
C SER A 201 -6.42 10.02 12.68
N ALA A 202 -7.37 9.21 12.22
CA ALA A 202 -7.50 7.81 12.64
C ALA A 202 -6.26 7.01 12.23
N VAL A 203 -5.89 7.06 10.95
CA VAL A 203 -4.73 6.34 10.39
C VAL A 203 -3.43 6.78 11.08
N ARG A 204 -3.19 8.08 11.24
CA ARG A 204 -1.97 8.61 11.88
C ARG A 204 -1.80 8.09 13.31
N ARG A 205 -2.89 7.95 14.08
CA ARG A 205 -2.86 7.46 15.47
C ARG A 205 -2.61 5.96 15.59
N LEU A 206 -2.93 5.17 14.57
CA LEU A 206 -2.65 3.74 14.58
C LEU A 206 -1.14 3.50 14.64
N LYS A 207 -0.74 2.61 15.54
CA LYS A 207 0.65 2.20 15.73
C LYS A 207 0.69 0.71 15.90
N TRP A 208 1.73 0.11 15.37
CA TRP A 208 2.11 -1.25 15.69
C TRP A 208 3.54 -1.20 16.21
N ASP A 209 3.78 -1.89 17.31
CA ASP A 209 5.10 -1.97 17.92
C ASP A 209 5.68 -3.33 17.55
N ALA A 210 6.74 -3.33 16.73
CA ALA A 210 7.43 -4.52 16.26
C ALA A 210 8.27 -5.15 17.38
N LYS A 211 7.60 -5.58 18.45
CA LYS A 211 8.17 -6.27 19.60
C LYS A 211 8.17 -7.77 19.37
N GLY A 212 9.26 -8.43 19.79
CA GLY A 212 9.20 -9.81 20.24
C GLY A 212 9.28 -10.91 19.19
N THR A 213 10.05 -10.75 18.12
CA THR A 213 10.43 -11.88 17.28
C THR A 213 11.92 -12.16 17.39
N GLU A 214 12.29 -13.44 17.44
CA GLU A 214 13.68 -13.91 17.49
C GLU A 214 14.51 -13.33 16.32
N TRP A 215 13.89 -13.16 15.15
CA TRP A 215 14.55 -12.67 13.93
C TRP A 215 14.82 -11.16 13.94
N ALA A 216 13.91 -10.36 14.50
CA ALA A 216 14.12 -8.92 14.57
C ALA A 216 15.21 -8.51 15.58
N ASN A 217 15.66 -9.44 16.43
CA ASN A 217 16.80 -9.29 17.35
C ASN A 217 18.00 -10.19 16.97
N TYR A 218 17.90 -10.97 15.89
CA TYR A 218 18.89 -11.98 15.46
C TYR A 218 20.33 -11.45 15.36
N TYR A 219 20.49 -10.18 14.97
CA TYR A 219 21.81 -9.54 14.88
C TYR A 219 22.28 -8.85 16.17
N ARG A 220 21.40 -8.62 17.14
CA ARG A 220 21.79 -8.12 18.47
C ARG A 220 22.25 -9.26 19.37
N ASP A 221 21.62 -10.43 19.23
CA ASP A 221 21.86 -11.58 20.08
C ASP A 221 22.49 -12.73 19.28
N SER A 222 23.82 -12.85 19.37
CA SER A 222 24.57 -14.12 19.38
C SER A 222 24.95 -14.91 18.10
N SER A 223 24.47 -14.61 16.89
CA SER A 223 24.73 -15.53 15.75
C SER A 223 26.06 -15.37 14.99
N TYR A 224 26.71 -14.19 15.02
CA TYR A 224 27.96 -13.94 14.29
C TYR A 224 28.93 -13.09 15.10
N SER A 225 30.24 -13.37 14.96
CA SER A 225 31.26 -12.40 15.37
C SER A 225 31.23 -11.18 14.43
N PRO A 226 31.60 -9.99 14.91
CA PRO A 226 31.69 -8.80 14.05
C PRO A 226 32.55 -9.01 12.80
N GLY A 227 33.64 -9.77 12.92
CA GLY A 227 34.52 -10.11 11.79
C GLY A 227 33.84 -11.01 10.75
N ALA A 228 33.08 -12.03 11.17
CA ALA A 228 32.36 -12.89 10.24
C ALA A 228 31.25 -12.13 9.47
N LEU A 229 30.57 -11.21 10.15
CA LEU A 229 29.55 -10.37 9.55
C LEU A 229 30.13 -9.43 8.48
N GLU A 230 31.27 -8.79 8.79
CA GLU A 230 31.98 -7.93 7.83
C GLU A 230 32.53 -8.73 6.65
N HIS A 231 33.09 -9.91 6.90
CA HIS A 231 33.56 -10.78 5.83
C HIS A 231 32.43 -11.19 4.89
N LYS A 232 31.25 -11.55 5.41
CA LYS A 232 30.07 -11.84 4.58
C LYS A 232 29.63 -10.63 3.76
N ARG A 233 29.69 -9.42 4.33
CA ARG A 233 29.40 -8.18 3.59
C ARG A 233 30.36 -7.98 2.41
N GLN A 234 31.65 -8.24 2.61
CA GLN A 234 32.67 -8.16 1.57
C GLN A 234 32.43 -9.21 0.47
N LEU A 235 32.09 -10.44 0.84
CA LEU A 235 31.76 -11.49 -0.15
C LEU A 235 30.53 -11.12 -1.00
N VAL A 236 29.46 -10.63 -0.38
CA VAL A 236 28.27 -10.15 -1.11
C VAL A 236 28.66 -9.01 -2.07
N SER A 237 29.49 -8.07 -1.60
CA SER A 237 30.02 -6.98 -2.42
C SER A 237 30.78 -7.51 -3.65
N GLN A 238 31.68 -8.49 -3.47
CA GLN A 238 32.45 -9.12 -4.55
C GLN A 238 31.57 -9.88 -5.55
N PHE A 239 30.50 -10.53 -5.09
CA PHE A 239 29.54 -11.20 -5.98
C PHE A 239 28.79 -10.17 -6.83
N LEU A 240 28.39 -9.04 -6.26
CA LEU A 240 27.76 -7.95 -7.01
C LEU A 240 28.72 -7.34 -8.05
N ASP A 241 30.02 -7.20 -7.71
CA ASP A 241 31.07 -6.75 -8.64
C ASP A 241 31.34 -7.76 -9.77
N THR A 242 31.05 -9.04 -9.56
CA THR A 242 31.19 -10.05 -10.61
C THR A 242 29.96 -10.05 -11.53
N VAL A 243 28.77 -10.09 -10.96
CA VAL A 243 27.52 -10.32 -11.69
C VAL A 243 26.97 -9.05 -12.36
N HIS A 244 27.23 -7.86 -11.79
CA HIS A 244 26.65 -6.58 -12.24
C HIS A 244 25.12 -6.62 -12.44
N PRO A 245 24.34 -7.08 -11.44
CA PRO A 245 22.91 -7.26 -11.62
C PRO A 245 22.16 -5.92 -11.71
N ARG A 246 21.07 -5.89 -12.48
CA ARG A 246 20.14 -4.74 -12.49
C ARG A 246 19.18 -4.78 -11.28
N THR A 247 18.83 -5.99 -10.85
CA THR A 247 17.91 -6.25 -9.74
C THR A 247 18.48 -7.33 -8.84
N VAL A 248 18.23 -7.25 -7.53
CA VAL A 248 18.62 -8.26 -6.54
C VAL A 248 17.41 -8.62 -5.70
N TRP A 249 17.17 -9.91 -5.52
CA TRP A 249 16.25 -10.42 -4.51
C TRP A 249 17.05 -10.95 -3.31
N ASP A 250 16.82 -10.37 -2.14
CA ASP A 250 17.41 -10.81 -0.87
C ASP A 250 16.36 -11.61 -0.10
N LEU A 251 16.53 -12.93 -0.04
CA LEU A 251 15.59 -13.86 0.60
C LEU A 251 16.04 -14.16 2.03
N GLY A 252 15.20 -13.88 3.03
CA GLY A 252 15.60 -13.92 4.43
C GLY A 252 16.43 -12.68 4.81
N ALA A 253 16.03 -11.53 4.29
CA ALA A 253 16.76 -10.28 4.40
C ALA A 253 16.82 -9.73 5.83
N ASN A 254 15.97 -10.23 6.73
CA ASN A 254 15.78 -9.75 8.09
C ASN A 254 15.52 -8.22 8.08
N VAL A 255 16.39 -7.45 8.75
CA VAL A 255 16.34 -5.99 8.79
C VAL A 255 16.98 -5.31 7.56
N GLY A 256 17.34 -6.07 6.53
CA GLY A 256 17.88 -5.58 5.25
C GLY A 256 19.36 -5.20 5.28
N MET A 257 20.18 -5.86 6.10
CA MET A 257 21.60 -5.52 6.23
C MET A 257 22.38 -5.79 4.94
N PHE A 258 22.17 -6.96 4.32
CA PHE A 258 22.83 -7.36 3.08
C PHE A 258 22.14 -6.76 1.85
N SER A 259 20.82 -6.59 1.88
CA SER A 259 20.07 -5.84 0.87
C SER A 259 20.68 -4.44 0.64
N ARG A 260 21.13 -3.77 1.71
CA ARG A 260 21.79 -2.46 1.63
C ARG A 260 23.17 -2.45 0.99
N VAL A 261 23.83 -3.59 0.85
CA VAL A 261 25.08 -3.69 0.08
C VAL A 261 24.79 -3.49 -1.41
N ALA A 262 23.71 -4.09 -1.91
CA ALA A 262 23.24 -3.91 -3.29
C ALA A 262 22.59 -2.53 -3.49
N SER A 263 21.64 -2.14 -2.65
CA SER A 263 20.86 -0.92 -2.89
C SER A 263 21.68 0.39 -2.83
N LYS A 264 22.75 0.43 -2.02
CA LYS A 264 23.70 1.56 -1.98
C LYS A 264 24.49 1.74 -3.28
N ARG A 265 24.57 0.71 -4.11
CA ARG A 265 25.20 0.76 -5.44
C ARG A 265 24.21 1.17 -6.54
N GLY A 266 22.98 1.57 -6.16
CA GLY A 266 21.93 1.92 -7.12
C GLY A 266 21.15 0.73 -7.68
N ILE A 267 21.41 -0.49 -7.18
CA ILE A 267 20.77 -1.72 -7.68
C ILE A 267 19.37 -1.84 -7.07
N CYS A 268 18.35 -2.08 -7.90
CA CYS A 268 16.99 -2.29 -7.44
C CYS A 268 16.92 -3.55 -6.58
N THR A 269 16.69 -3.40 -5.27
CA THR A 269 16.76 -4.53 -4.33
C THR A 269 15.39 -4.79 -3.71
N VAL A 270 14.84 -5.99 -3.89
CA VAL A 270 13.64 -6.44 -3.18
C VAL A 270 14.08 -7.34 -2.04
N SER A 271 13.77 -6.95 -0.82
CA SER A 271 14.18 -7.66 0.39
C SER A 271 12.99 -8.36 1.02
N PHE A 272 13.03 -9.69 1.05
CA PHE A 272 11.95 -10.54 1.52
C PHE A 272 12.28 -11.13 2.87
N ASP A 273 11.32 -11.12 3.79
CA ASP A 273 11.41 -11.89 5.02
C ASP A 273 10.04 -12.41 5.44
N ILE A 274 10.01 -13.56 6.12
CA ILE A 274 8.76 -14.14 6.64
C ILE A 274 8.30 -13.41 7.91
N ASP A 275 9.23 -12.79 8.65
CA ASP A 275 8.93 -12.06 9.88
C ASP A 275 8.48 -10.61 9.61
N PRO A 276 7.20 -10.27 9.88
CA PRO A 276 6.70 -8.91 9.71
C PRO A 276 7.45 -7.86 10.53
N ALA A 277 8.01 -8.22 11.68
CA ALA A 277 8.76 -7.28 12.53
C ALA A 277 10.12 -6.92 11.92
N ALA A 278 10.78 -7.88 11.26
CA ALA A 278 12.02 -7.64 10.55
C ALA A 278 11.79 -6.71 9.34
N VAL A 279 10.73 -6.97 8.56
CA VAL A 279 10.33 -6.14 7.42
C VAL A 279 9.93 -4.73 7.87
N GLU A 280 9.16 -4.59 8.95
CA GLU A 280 8.78 -3.28 9.51
C GLU A 280 9.99 -2.46 9.93
N LYS A 281 10.94 -3.07 10.68
CA LYS A 281 12.19 -2.40 11.06
C LYS A 281 13.00 -1.99 9.84
N ASN A 282 13.08 -2.86 8.83
CA ASN A 282 13.76 -2.57 7.58
C ASN A 282 13.12 -1.36 6.88
N TYR A 283 11.80 -1.35 6.72
CA TYR A 283 11.06 -0.25 6.09
C TYR A 283 11.21 1.08 6.84
N ILE A 284 11.07 1.07 8.16
CA ILE A 284 11.27 2.28 8.99
C ILE A 284 12.68 2.85 8.79
N GLU A 285 13.71 2.01 8.72
CA GLU A 285 15.08 2.45 8.47
C GLU A 285 15.25 3.01 7.04
N CYS A 286 14.57 2.41 6.03
CA CYS A 286 14.55 2.94 4.67
C CYS A 286 13.98 4.36 4.63
N VAL A 287 12.82 4.57 5.27
CA VAL A 287 12.16 5.88 5.35
C VAL A 287 13.06 6.90 6.07
N LYS A 288 13.64 6.50 7.23
CA LYS A 288 14.53 7.36 8.02
C LYS A 288 15.78 7.81 7.26
N ARG A 289 16.34 6.93 6.43
CA ARG A 289 17.56 7.19 5.64
C ARG A 289 17.29 7.77 4.25
N GLY A 290 16.02 7.85 3.83
CA GLY A 290 15.67 8.22 2.47
C GLY A 290 16.19 7.23 1.42
N GLU A 291 16.24 5.94 1.75
CA GLU A 291 16.72 4.91 0.83
C GLU A 291 15.67 4.65 -0.28
N THR A 292 16.10 4.77 -1.55
CA THR A 292 15.18 4.73 -2.70
C THR A 292 15.21 3.41 -3.48
N ASN A 293 16.24 2.58 -3.28
CA ASN A 293 16.52 1.40 -4.12
C ASN A 293 16.29 0.07 -3.38
N ILE A 294 15.54 0.08 -2.28
CA ILE A 294 15.23 -1.10 -1.48
C ILE A 294 13.72 -1.15 -1.22
N LEU A 295 13.12 -2.33 -1.44
CA LEU A 295 11.71 -2.61 -1.17
C LEU A 295 11.58 -3.79 -0.20
N PRO A 296 11.33 -3.52 1.10
CA PRO A 296 11.00 -4.55 2.08
C PRO A 296 9.62 -5.14 1.86
N LEU A 297 9.49 -6.48 1.89
CA LEU A 297 8.22 -7.19 1.76
C LEU A 297 8.16 -8.40 2.70
N VAL A 298 6.98 -8.64 3.26
CA VAL A 298 6.62 -9.85 3.99
C VAL A 298 6.32 -10.95 2.98
N PHE A 299 7.08 -12.04 3.04
CA PHE A 299 6.97 -13.12 2.08
C PHE A 299 7.37 -14.47 2.70
N ASP A 300 6.53 -15.47 2.48
CA ASP A 300 6.76 -16.84 2.90
C ASP A 300 7.19 -17.68 1.69
N LEU A 301 8.44 -18.12 1.68
CA LEU A 301 9.00 -18.98 0.63
C LEU A 301 8.29 -20.34 0.53
N THR A 302 7.71 -20.82 1.64
CA THR A 302 6.99 -22.10 1.69
C THR A 302 5.52 -21.96 1.32
N ASN A 303 5.01 -20.72 1.27
CA ASN A 303 3.67 -20.38 0.86
C ASN A 303 3.68 -19.09 0.02
N PRO A 304 4.28 -19.14 -1.19
CA PRO A 304 4.55 -17.96 -1.99
C PRO A 304 3.26 -17.26 -2.40
N SER A 305 3.34 -15.94 -2.63
CA SER A 305 2.24 -15.15 -3.17
C SER A 305 1.74 -15.75 -4.49
N PRO A 306 0.49 -16.27 -4.52
CA PRO A 306 -0.05 -16.96 -5.68
C PRO A 306 -0.59 -15.97 -6.71
N SER A 307 -0.83 -16.45 -7.93
CA SER A 307 -1.67 -15.71 -8.88
C SER A 307 -3.13 -15.75 -8.37
N ILE A 308 -3.82 -14.61 -8.38
CA ILE A 308 -5.17 -14.48 -7.80
C ILE A 308 -6.06 -13.55 -8.65
N GLY A 309 -7.37 -13.56 -8.35
CA GLY A 309 -8.38 -12.76 -9.04
C GLY A 309 -9.01 -13.49 -10.21
N TRP A 310 -9.65 -12.76 -11.13
CA TRP A 310 -10.36 -13.38 -12.25
C TRP A 310 -9.44 -14.31 -13.05
N GLU A 311 -9.90 -15.55 -13.28
CA GLU A 311 -9.13 -16.63 -13.92
C GLU A 311 -7.75 -16.95 -13.32
N ASN A 312 -7.46 -16.49 -12.09
CA ASN A 312 -6.11 -16.50 -11.51
C ASN A 312 -5.07 -15.77 -12.39
N LYS A 313 -5.50 -14.78 -13.17
CA LYS A 313 -4.64 -14.00 -14.08
C LYS A 313 -4.66 -12.51 -13.79
N GLU A 314 -5.55 -12.06 -12.91
CA GLU A 314 -5.69 -10.64 -12.60
C GLU A 314 -4.47 -10.09 -11.84
N ARG A 315 -3.86 -10.91 -10.99
CA ARG A 315 -2.63 -10.58 -10.25
C ARG A 315 -1.61 -11.68 -10.42
N MET A 316 -0.39 -11.28 -10.78
CA MET A 316 0.79 -12.12 -10.95
C MET A 316 1.21 -12.80 -9.64
N SER A 317 1.63 -14.05 -9.71
CA SER A 317 2.39 -14.74 -8.65
C SER A 317 3.76 -14.10 -8.41
N ILE A 318 4.47 -14.54 -7.37
CA ILE A 318 5.88 -14.14 -7.19
C ILE A 318 6.78 -14.56 -8.38
N PHE A 319 6.51 -15.70 -9.01
CA PHE A 319 7.33 -16.22 -10.11
C PHE A 319 7.16 -15.44 -11.41
N GLU A 320 5.98 -14.85 -11.62
CA GLU A 320 5.69 -13.97 -12.77
C GLU A 320 6.24 -12.55 -12.59
N ARG A 321 6.63 -12.17 -11.36
CA ARG A 321 7.21 -10.85 -11.04
C ARG A 321 8.74 -10.81 -11.13
N GLY A 322 9.35 -11.89 -11.58
CA GLY A 322 10.81 -12.04 -11.75
C GLY A 322 11.14 -13.00 -12.90
N PRO A 323 12.31 -13.67 -12.86
CA PRO A 323 13.35 -13.56 -11.84
C PRO A 323 14.17 -12.25 -11.95
N ALA A 324 14.96 -11.97 -10.90
CA ALA A 324 15.95 -10.89 -10.84
C ALA A 324 17.33 -11.33 -11.34
#